data_AF-G5JJW1-F1
#
_entry.id   AF-G5JJW1-F1
#
_cell.length_a   1.000
_cell.length_b   1.000
_cell.length_c   1.000
_cell.angle_alpha   90.00
_cell.angle_beta   90.00
_cell.angle_gamma   90.00
#
_symmetry.space_group_name_H-M   'P 1'
#
loop_
_entity.id
_entity.type
_entity.pdbx_description
1 polymer ?
#
loop_
_entity_poly.entity_id
_entity_poly.type
_entity_poly.pdbx_seq_one_letter_code
_entity_poly.pdbx_strand_id
1 'polypeptide(L)'
;MDNDKPIPETLFEYPSEIDKISKEFKNIIIQSSNAEGLKFDHLAGIGYRKAIEFLVKDYLIKCKNEDETKISTQQLGQCISKIDDARINNLARAASWIGNDETHYVRKHVDKDVQDLKKFLHALTALVSLEISVHEANEFINKD
;
A
#
# COMPACT_ATOMS: atom_id res chain seq x y z
N MET A 1 22.01 4.04 -27.04
CA MET A 1 21.13 2.90 -26.74
C MET A 1 19.79 3.52 -26.38
N ASP A 2 18.83 3.42 -27.30
CA ASP A 2 17.50 4.01 -27.17
C ASP A 2 16.81 3.51 -25.90
N ASN A 3 16.41 4.47 -25.06
CA ASN A 3 15.60 4.26 -23.87
C ASN A 3 14.11 4.33 -24.22
N ASP A 4 13.68 3.64 -25.27
CA ASP A 4 12.27 3.27 -25.44
C ASP A 4 11.97 2.08 -24.52
N LYS A 5 12.14 2.29 -23.21
CA LYS A 5 11.46 1.41 -22.25
C LYS A 5 9.98 1.74 -22.42
N PRO A 6 9.14 0.78 -22.85
CA PRO A 6 7.71 1.02 -22.91
C PRO A 6 7.28 1.57 -21.57
N ILE A 7 6.56 2.70 -21.57
CA ILE A 7 5.97 3.23 -20.34
C ILE A 7 4.99 2.15 -19.89
N PRO A 8 5.27 1.46 -18.80
CA PRO A 8 4.44 0.32 -18.47
C PRO A 8 3.11 0.85 -17.91
N GLU A 9 2.01 0.47 -18.52
CA GLU A 9 0.68 0.73 -17.96
C GLU A 9 0.46 -0.19 -16.75
N THR A 10 0.11 0.41 -15.60
CA THR A 10 -0.22 -0.34 -14.40
C THR A 10 -1.61 -0.96 -14.55
N LEU A 11 -1.72 -2.26 -14.28
CA LEU A 11 -2.96 -3.01 -14.10
C LEU A 11 -3.55 -2.83 -12.69
N PHE A 12 -2.83 -2.15 -11.80
CA PHE A 12 -3.30 -1.85 -10.45
C PHE A 12 -3.71 -0.38 -10.37
N GLU A 13 -5.02 -0.15 -10.32
CA GLU A 13 -5.64 1.17 -10.16
C GLU A 13 -5.86 1.52 -8.69
N TYR A 14 -5.58 2.77 -8.33
CA TYR A 14 -5.84 3.31 -7.00
C TYR A 14 -6.05 4.83 -7.07
N PRO A 15 -6.65 5.45 -6.04
CA PRO A 15 -6.90 6.89 -6.05
C PRO A 15 -5.62 7.74 -6.07
N SER A 16 -5.60 8.80 -6.86
CA SER A 16 -4.40 9.64 -7.06
C SER A 16 -3.92 10.37 -5.80
N GLU A 17 -4.79 10.55 -4.80
CA GLU A 17 -4.45 11.19 -3.52
C GLU A 17 -3.33 10.43 -2.78
N ILE A 18 -3.21 9.12 -3.03
CA ILE A 18 -2.14 8.30 -2.45
C ILE A 18 -0.76 8.78 -2.90
N ASP A 19 -0.63 9.26 -4.14
CA ASP A 19 0.64 9.79 -4.65
C ASP A 19 1.12 11.03 -3.87
N LYS A 20 0.19 11.77 -3.24
CA LYS A 20 0.51 12.93 -2.41
C LYS A 20 1.22 12.52 -1.11
N ILE A 21 0.86 11.37 -0.55
CA ILE A 21 1.38 10.91 0.76
C ILE A 21 2.51 9.89 0.62
N SER A 22 2.55 9.10 -0.45
CA SER A 22 3.52 8.01 -0.62
C SER A 22 4.02 7.89 -2.06
N LYS A 23 5.09 8.63 -2.38
CA LYS A 23 5.72 8.60 -3.71
C LYS A 23 6.36 7.25 -4.03
N GLU A 24 6.97 6.60 -3.05
CA GLU A 24 7.64 5.33 -3.26
C GLU A 24 6.65 4.17 -3.41
N PHE A 25 5.46 4.25 -2.78
CA PHE A 25 4.36 3.34 -3.07
C PHE A 25 4.02 3.30 -4.57
N LYS A 26 3.88 4.47 -5.20
CA LYS A 26 3.63 4.57 -6.65
C LYS A 26 4.69 3.83 -7.47
N ASN A 27 5.96 4.10 -7.17
CA ASN A 27 7.09 3.46 -7.87
C ASN A 27 7.03 1.94 -7.75
N ILE A 28 6.78 1.44 -6.54
CA ILE A 28 6.68 0.00 -6.26
C ILE A 28 5.47 -0.60 -6.97
N ILE A 29 4.30 0.04 -6.94
CA ILE A 29 3.09 -0.47 -7.61
C ILE A 29 3.28 -0.58 -9.11
N ILE A 30 3.86 0.45 -9.75
CA ILE A 30 4.16 0.40 -11.19
C ILE A 30 5.07 -0.80 -11.48
N GLN A 31 6.19 -0.95 -10.77
CA GLN A 31 7.12 -2.06 -10.98
C GLN A 31 6.48 -3.43 -10.74
N SER A 32 5.69 -3.55 -9.67
CA SER A 32 5.00 -4.80 -9.29
C SER A 32 3.95 -5.19 -10.32
N SER A 33 3.18 -4.21 -10.79
CA SER A 33 2.16 -4.43 -11.82
C SER A 33 2.77 -4.82 -13.17
N ASN A 34 3.96 -4.31 -13.50
CA ASN A 34 4.65 -4.69 -14.73
C ASN A 34 5.18 -6.11 -14.65
N ALA A 35 5.74 -6.48 -13.50
CA ALA A 35 6.15 -7.85 -13.25
C ALA A 35 4.95 -8.80 -13.37
N GLU A 36 3.79 -8.43 -12.82
CA GLU A 36 2.55 -9.19 -12.97
C GLU A 36 2.11 -9.31 -14.44
N GLY A 37 2.10 -8.19 -15.19
CA GLY A 37 1.76 -8.20 -16.61
C GLY A 37 2.68 -9.08 -17.47
N LEU A 38 3.94 -9.24 -17.04
CA LEU A 38 4.93 -10.14 -17.64
C LEU A 38 4.90 -11.57 -17.07
N LYS A 39 3.96 -11.90 -16.19
CA LYS A 39 3.82 -13.20 -15.50
C LYS A 39 5.01 -13.56 -14.59
N PHE A 40 5.69 -12.55 -14.06
CA PHE A 40 6.71 -12.73 -13.02
C PHE A 40 6.07 -12.72 -11.63
N ASP A 41 5.20 -13.69 -11.39
CA ASP A 41 4.26 -13.70 -10.26
C ASP A 41 4.96 -13.59 -8.90
N HIS A 42 6.09 -14.28 -8.71
CA HIS A 42 6.89 -14.18 -7.48
C HIS A 42 7.40 -12.76 -7.22
N LEU A 43 7.86 -12.05 -8.26
CA LEU A 43 8.34 -10.67 -8.11
C LEU A 43 7.19 -9.70 -7.87
N ALA A 44 6.05 -9.92 -8.52
CA ALA A 44 4.85 -9.13 -8.31
C ALA A 44 4.36 -9.23 -6.86
N GLY A 45 4.23 -10.45 -6.32
CA GLY A 45 3.81 -10.68 -4.93
C GLY A 45 4.73 -10.02 -3.91
N ILE A 46 6.05 -10.18 -4.05
CA ILE A 46 7.06 -9.50 -3.22
C ILE A 46 6.89 -7.98 -3.30
N GLY A 47 6.69 -7.45 -4.51
CA GLY A 47 6.51 -6.02 -4.76
C GLY A 47 5.26 -5.46 -4.09
N TYR A 48 4.09 -6.13 -4.24
CA TYR A 48 2.86 -5.71 -3.56
C TYR A 48 2.98 -5.77 -2.04
N ARG A 49 3.69 -6.75 -1.48
CA ARG A 49 4.01 -6.76 -0.05
C ARG A 49 4.85 -5.57 0.37
N LYS A 50 5.86 -5.19 -0.43
CA LYS A 50 6.66 -3.98 -0.16
C LYS A 50 5.80 -2.71 -0.24
N ALA A 51 4.88 -2.63 -1.20
CA ALA A 51 3.97 -1.49 -1.35
C ALA A 51 3.12 -1.27 -0.08
N ILE A 52 2.58 -2.33 0.51
CA ILE A 52 1.81 -2.24 1.77
C ILE A 52 2.63 -1.60 2.89
N GLU A 53 3.92 -1.92 2.99
CA GLU A 53 4.76 -1.34 4.03
C GLU A 53 4.94 0.15 3.89
N PHE A 54 5.22 0.62 2.68
CA PHE A 54 5.35 2.05 2.39
C PHE A 54 4.04 2.77 2.63
N LEU A 55 2.92 2.25 2.11
CA LEU A 55 1.62 2.88 2.29
C LEU A 55 1.24 3.01 3.76
N VAL A 56 1.38 1.95 4.56
CA VAL A 56 1.01 1.97 5.98
C VAL A 56 1.90 2.93 6.78
N LYS A 57 3.21 2.90 6.54
CA LYS A 57 4.15 3.78 7.25
C LYS A 57 3.90 5.24 6.89
N ASP A 58 3.78 5.54 5.60
CA ASP A 58 3.55 6.90 5.11
C ASP A 58 2.18 7.43 5.56
N TYR A 59 1.14 6.59 5.59
CA TYR A 59 -0.17 6.95 6.14
C TYR A 59 -0.07 7.37 7.62
N LEU A 60 0.63 6.61 8.46
CA LEU A 60 0.79 6.98 9.87
C LEU A 60 1.54 8.32 10.02
N ILE A 61 2.58 8.54 9.21
CA ILE A 61 3.38 9.76 9.26
C ILE A 61 2.56 10.98 8.77
N LYS A 62 1.87 10.84 7.63
CA LYS A 62 1.22 11.97 6.93
C LYS A 62 -0.20 12.24 7.39
N CYS A 63 -0.96 11.21 7.73
CA CYS A 63 -2.38 11.34 8.10
C CYS A 63 -2.61 11.25 9.61
N LYS A 64 -1.72 10.57 10.35
CA LYS A 64 -1.83 10.42 11.82
C LYS A 64 -0.79 11.21 12.62
N ASN A 65 0.07 11.98 11.94
CA ASN A 65 1.12 12.79 12.55
C ASN A 65 2.06 11.99 13.47
N GLU A 66 2.30 10.71 13.16
CA GLU A 66 3.24 9.87 13.89
C GLU A 66 4.70 10.23 13.53
N ASP A 67 5.61 9.99 14.47
CA ASP A 67 7.03 10.32 14.30
C ASP A 67 7.70 9.49 13.20
N GLU A 68 8.22 10.15 12.16
CA GLU A 68 8.85 9.50 11.00
C GLU A 68 10.07 8.65 11.36
N THR A 69 10.91 9.12 12.28
CA THR A 69 12.13 8.40 12.69
C THR A 69 11.79 7.10 13.42
N LYS A 70 10.70 7.11 14.19
CA LYS A 70 10.17 5.95 14.88
C LYS A 70 9.44 5.00 13.91
N ILE A 71 8.53 5.51 13.09
CA ILE A 71 7.71 4.68 12.20
C ILE A 71 8.55 3.98 11.13
N SER A 72 9.55 4.66 10.57
CA SER A 72 10.41 4.10 9.52
C SER A 72 11.18 2.84 9.97
N THR A 73 11.61 2.79 11.22
CA THR A 73 12.39 1.69 11.81
C THR A 73 11.53 0.55 12.39
N GLN A 74 10.23 0.78 12.57
CA GLN A 74 9.33 -0.23 13.11
C GLN A 74 8.99 -1.33 12.11
N GLN A 75 8.76 -2.53 12.63
CA GLN A 75 8.22 -3.64 11.84
C GLN A 75 6.79 -3.33 11.41
N LEU A 76 6.42 -3.72 10.19
CA LEU A 76 5.08 -3.43 9.63
C LEU A 76 3.93 -3.84 10.56
N GLY A 77 4.00 -5.00 11.20
CA GLY A 77 2.95 -5.45 12.13
C GLY A 77 2.73 -4.48 13.30
N GLN A 78 3.79 -3.85 13.80
CA GLN A 78 3.70 -2.84 14.86
C GLN A 78 3.05 -1.55 14.32
N CYS A 79 3.45 -1.10 13.13
CA CYS A 79 2.80 0.02 12.46
C CYS A 79 1.30 -0.23 12.28
N ILE A 80 0.90 -1.41 11.77
CA ILE A 80 -0.52 -1.77 11.59
C ILE A 80 -1.28 -1.71 12.93
N SER A 81 -0.68 -2.16 14.04
CA SER A 81 -1.33 -2.11 15.35
C SER A 81 -1.63 -0.70 15.88
N LYS A 82 -0.97 0.34 15.33
CA LYS A 82 -1.19 1.74 15.70
C LYS A 82 -2.37 2.38 14.96
N ILE A 83 -2.89 1.75 13.91
CA ILE A 83 -4.01 2.29 13.13
C ILE A 83 -5.29 2.18 13.97
N ASP A 84 -5.90 3.33 14.26
CA ASP A 84 -7.11 3.50 15.05
C ASP A 84 -8.39 3.13 14.29
N ASP A 85 -8.48 3.49 13.01
CA ASP A 85 -9.61 3.09 12.16
C ASP A 85 -9.58 1.58 11.90
N ALA A 86 -10.53 0.86 12.51
CA ALA A 86 -10.62 -0.59 12.41
C ALA A 86 -10.73 -1.11 10.97
N ARG A 87 -11.30 -0.35 10.03
CA ARG A 87 -11.46 -0.75 8.63
C ARG A 87 -10.10 -0.72 7.92
N ILE A 88 -9.36 0.37 8.08
CA ILE A 88 -8.00 0.52 7.53
C ILE A 88 -7.07 -0.52 8.19
N ASN A 89 -7.17 -0.66 9.50
CA ASN A 89 -6.39 -1.62 10.28
C ASN A 89 -6.60 -3.07 9.78
N ASN A 90 -7.85 -3.49 9.61
CA ASN A 90 -8.18 -4.84 9.14
C ASN A 90 -7.73 -5.09 7.70
N LEU A 91 -7.89 -4.12 6.80
CA LEU A 91 -7.42 -4.24 5.42
C LEU A 91 -5.89 -4.34 5.36
N ALA A 92 -5.18 -3.46 6.08
CA ALA A 92 -3.72 -3.49 6.15
C ALA A 92 -3.22 -4.81 6.75
N ARG A 93 -3.88 -5.32 7.80
CA ARG A 93 -3.54 -6.61 8.41
C ARG A 93 -3.74 -7.77 7.42
N ALA A 94 -4.92 -7.87 6.81
CA ALA A 94 -5.23 -8.94 5.86
C ALA A 94 -4.28 -8.92 4.64
N ALA A 95 -4.05 -7.73 4.07
CA ALA A 95 -3.10 -7.56 2.98
C ALA A 95 -1.67 -7.95 3.41
N SER A 96 -1.24 -7.55 4.62
CA SER A 96 0.10 -7.91 5.11
C SER A 96 0.29 -9.41 5.33
N TRP A 97 -0.77 -10.13 5.73
CA TRP A 97 -0.73 -11.57 5.94
C TRP A 97 -0.55 -12.33 4.63
N ILE A 98 -1.35 -11.99 3.61
CA ILE A 98 -1.21 -12.59 2.28
C ILE A 98 0.14 -12.17 1.66
N GLY A 99 0.53 -10.90 1.77
CA GLY A 99 1.83 -10.44 1.29
C GLY A 99 3.03 -11.11 1.98
N ASN A 100 2.89 -11.52 3.24
CA ASN A 100 3.94 -12.32 3.90
C ASN A 100 4.05 -13.71 3.26
N ASP A 101 2.95 -14.33 2.83
CA ASP A 101 3.00 -15.62 2.12
C ASP A 101 3.67 -15.52 0.73
N GLU A 102 3.64 -14.35 0.09
CA GLU A 102 4.37 -14.09 -1.16
C GLU A 102 5.90 -13.94 -0.97
N THR A 103 6.37 -13.86 0.27
CA THR A 103 7.78 -13.58 0.60
C THR A 103 8.45 -14.67 1.44
N HIS A 104 7.69 -15.44 2.19
CA HIS A 104 8.21 -16.46 3.10
C HIS A 104 8.12 -17.86 2.48
N TYR A 105 9.02 -18.74 2.91
CA TYR A 105 9.08 -20.12 2.43
C TYR A 105 7.81 -20.93 2.74
N VAL A 106 7.21 -20.71 3.91
CA VAL A 106 5.99 -21.40 4.34
C VAL A 106 4.81 -20.44 4.21
N ARG A 107 3.82 -20.84 3.41
CA ARG A 107 2.55 -20.13 3.28
C ARG A 107 1.59 -20.53 4.40
N LYS A 108 0.88 -19.57 4.98
CA LYS A 108 -0.10 -19.79 6.06
C LYS A 108 -1.54 -19.69 5.58
N HIS A 109 -1.81 -18.92 4.53
CA HIS A 109 -3.11 -18.63 3.95
C HIS A 109 -3.17 -19.24 2.54
N VAL A 110 -3.24 -20.58 2.49
CA VAL A 110 -3.16 -21.35 1.24
C VAL A 110 -4.43 -21.25 0.37
N ASP A 111 -5.53 -20.76 0.94
CA ASP A 111 -6.79 -20.46 0.26
C ASP A 111 -6.83 -19.06 -0.38
N LYS A 112 -5.70 -18.33 -0.34
CA LYS A 112 -5.54 -16.96 -0.83
C LYS A 112 -4.43 -16.83 -1.85
N ASP A 113 -4.51 -15.83 -2.71
CA ASP A 113 -3.50 -15.53 -3.72
C ASP A 113 -3.22 -14.02 -3.88
N VAL A 114 -2.38 -13.68 -4.87
CA VAL A 114 -2.01 -12.30 -5.18
C VAL A 114 -3.20 -11.43 -5.62
N GLN A 115 -4.29 -12.01 -6.14
CA GLN A 115 -5.49 -11.25 -6.48
C GLN A 115 -6.29 -10.88 -5.22
N ASP A 116 -6.36 -11.76 -4.22
CA ASP A 116 -6.89 -11.40 -2.90
C ASP A 116 -6.05 -10.28 -2.25
N LEU A 117 -4.72 -10.38 -2.33
CA LEU A 117 -3.81 -9.34 -1.86
C LEU A 117 -4.10 -7.98 -2.51
N LYS A 118 -4.18 -7.96 -3.85
CA LYS A 118 -4.49 -6.74 -4.62
C LYS A 118 -5.85 -6.18 -4.27
N LYS A 119 -6.87 -7.03 -4.09
CA LYS A 119 -8.21 -6.59 -3.68
C LYS A 119 -8.17 -5.84 -2.33
N PHE A 120 -7.46 -6.38 -1.34
CA PHE A 120 -7.34 -5.71 -0.04
C PHE A 120 -6.48 -4.46 -0.10
N LEU A 121 -5.41 -4.46 -0.91
CA LEU A 121 -4.58 -3.28 -1.13
C LEU A 121 -5.35 -2.15 -1.82
N HIS A 122 -6.18 -2.46 -2.81
CA HIS A 122 -7.05 -1.49 -3.49
C HIS A 122 -8.09 -0.90 -2.53
N ALA A 123 -8.72 -1.74 -1.71
CA ALA A 123 -9.65 -1.25 -0.69
C ALA A 123 -8.93 -0.37 0.37
N LEU A 124 -7.69 -0.72 0.73
CA LEU A 124 -6.88 0.05 1.65
C LEU A 124 -6.56 1.44 1.08
N THR A 125 -6.11 1.53 -0.18
CA THR A 125 -5.85 2.82 -0.84
C THR A 125 -7.12 3.66 -0.96
N ALA A 126 -8.27 3.04 -1.25
CA ALA A 126 -9.56 3.73 -1.29
C ALA A 126 -9.93 4.36 0.06
N LEU A 127 -9.77 3.64 1.17
CA LEU A 127 -10.07 4.19 2.50
C LEU A 127 -9.09 5.28 2.93
N VAL A 128 -7.80 5.11 2.63
CA VAL A 128 -6.80 6.14 2.93
C VAL A 128 -7.07 7.42 2.11
N SER A 129 -7.40 7.29 0.83
CA SER A 129 -7.81 8.43 0.00
C SER A 129 -9.05 9.12 0.56
N LEU A 130 -10.06 8.37 0.99
CA LEU A 130 -11.24 8.93 1.64
C LEU A 130 -10.89 9.72 2.89
N GLU A 131 -9.99 9.22 3.73
CA GLU A 131 -9.55 9.93 4.93
C GLU A 131 -8.82 11.24 4.60
N ILE A 132 -7.98 11.24 3.55
CA ILE A 132 -7.35 12.47 3.03
C ILE A 132 -8.42 13.48 2.63
N SER A 133 -9.43 13.08 1.84
CA SER A 133 -10.51 13.98 1.41
C SER A 133 -11.35 14.50 2.59
N VAL A 134 -11.62 13.66 3.59
CA VAL A 134 -12.31 14.07 4.81
C VAL A 134 -11.48 15.10 5.58
N HIS A 135 -10.17 14.90 5.68
CA HIS A 135 -9.27 15.87 6.32
C HIS A 135 -9.27 17.21 5.56
N GLU A 136 -9.08 17.19 4.24
CA GLU A 136 -9.12 18.39 3.38
C GLU A 136 -10.46 19.15 3.54
N ALA A 137 -11.59 18.42 3.58
CA ALA A 137 -12.91 19.02 3.80
C ALA A 137 -13.04 19.66 5.19
N ASN A 138 -12.55 18.98 6.24
CA ASN A 138 -12.54 19.51 7.60
C ASN A 138 -11.67 20.76 7.71
N GLU A 139 -10.50 20.79 7.08
CA GLU A 139 -9.67 21.99 7.02
C GLU A 139 -10.38 23.14 6.28
N PHE A 140 -11.12 22.85 5.22
CA PHE A 140 -11.85 23.86 4.46
C PHE A 140 -12.98 24.50 5.27
N ILE A 141 -13.79 23.72 5.99
CA ILE A 141 -14.92 24.26 6.78
C ILE A 141 -14.49 24.95 8.08
N ASN A 142 -13.28 24.66 8.58
CA ASN A 142 -12.72 25.25 9.80
C ASN A 142 -11.70 26.38 9.52
N LYS A 143 -11.50 26.77 8.26
CA LYS A 143 -10.77 27.99 7.91
C LYS A 143 -11.67 29.20 8.18
N ASP A 144 -11.27 30.02 9.15
CA ASP A 144 -11.82 31.36 9.38
C ASP A 144 -11.65 32.25 8.12
#